data_AF-A0A950WXS1-F1
#
_entry.id   AF-A0A950WXS1-F1
#
_cell.length_a   1.000
_cell.length_b   1.000
_cell.length_c   1.000
_cell.angle_alpha   90.00
_cell.angle_beta   90.00
_cell.angle_gamma   90.00
#
_symmetry.space_group_name_H-M   'P 1'
#
loop_
_entity.id
_entity.type
_entity.pdbx_description
1 polymer ?
#
loop_
_entity_poly.entity_id
_entity_poly.type
_entity_poly.pdbx_seq_one_letter_code
_entity_poly.pdbx_strand_id
1 'polypeptide(L)' 'MAQYLLSVWHEDGYPDPSTDEMQQMFKDVSAVNDEMMSTGTWVFGGGLHSKESATVVTATPDGDVVTTDGP' A
#
# COMPACT_ATOMS: atom_id res chain seq x y z
N MET A 1 -15.31 -16.11 -7.76
CA MET A 1 -15.55 -14.81 -7.11
C MET A 1 -14.75 -13.76 -7.84
N ALA A 2 -15.27 -12.54 -7.95
CA ALA A 2 -14.47 -11.40 -8.39
C ALA A 2 -13.45 -11.04 -7.29
N GLN A 3 -12.26 -10.63 -7.70
CA GLN A 3 -11.22 -10.13 -6.80
C GLN A 3 -11.02 -8.64 -7.09
N TYR A 4 -10.82 -7.87 -6.02
CA TYR A 4 -10.64 -6.42 -6.09
C TYR A 4 -9.33 -6.05 -5.39
N LEU A 5 -8.64 -5.06 -5.95
CA LEU A 5 -7.49 -4.43 -5.32
C LEU A 5 -7.91 -3.08 -4.76
N LEU A 6 -7.75 -2.89 -3.46
CA LEU A 6 -7.96 -1.62 -2.77
C LEU A 6 -6.59 -0.98 -2.53
N SER A 7 -6.29 0.09 -3.27
CA SER A 7 -5.06 0.86 -3.08
C SER A 7 -5.31 2.06 -2.17
N VAL A 8 -4.51 2.18 -1.11
CA VAL A 8 -4.49 3.36 -0.23
C VAL A 8 -3.47 4.34 -0.79
N TRP A 9 -3.86 5.57 -1.06
CA TRP A 9 -3.03 6.58 -1.71
C TRP A 9 -3.27 7.96 -1.14
N HIS A 10 -2.21 8.76 -1.09
CA HIS A 10 -2.20 10.15 -0.66
C HIS A 10 -1.32 10.98 -1.60
N GLU A 11 -1.60 12.29 -1.68
CA GLU A 11 -0.73 13.23 -2.40
C GLU A 11 0.60 13.46 -1.67
N ASP A 12 1.63 13.84 -2.42
CA ASP A 12 2.92 14.23 -1.82
C ASP A 12 2.75 15.42 -0.88
N GLY A 13 3.36 15.33 0.30
CA GLY A 13 3.25 16.36 1.33
C GLY A 13 1.92 16.35 2.10
N TYR A 14 1.12 15.28 1.94
CA TYR A 14 -0.02 15.05 2.83
C TYR A 14 0.46 15.06 4.28
N PRO A 15 -0.15 15.89 5.16
CA PRO A 15 0.33 16.02 6.52
C PRO A 15 0.16 14.72 7.27
N ASP A 16 1.18 14.33 8.03
CA ASP A 16 1.05 13.20 8.94
C ASP A 16 -0.07 13.51 9.96
N PRO A 17 -0.99 12.56 10.18
CA PRO A 17 -1.99 12.71 11.22
C PRO A 17 -1.31 12.82 12.59
N SER A 18 -1.96 13.49 13.53
CA SER A 18 -1.50 13.47 14.92
C SER A 18 -1.44 12.03 15.45
N THR A 19 -0.68 11.80 16.53
CA THR A 19 -0.57 10.47 17.14
C THR A 19 -1.94 9.88 17.48
N ASP A 20 -2.85 10.69 18.03
CA ASP A 20 -4.18 10.22 18.42
C ASP A 20 -5.04 9.86 17.21
N GLU A 21 -4.99 10.67 16.15
CA GLU A 21 -5.66 10.36 14.88
C GLU A 21 -5.10 9.08 14.24
N MET A 22 -3.78 8.93 14.23
CA MET A 22 -3.11 7.75 13.69
C MET A 22 -3.49 6.47 14.46
N GLN A 23 -3.55 6.54 15.80
CA GLN A 23 -4.01 5.43 16.63
C GLN A 23 -5.48 5.07 16.35
N GLN A 24 -6.33 6.07 16.12
CA GLN A 24 -7.73 5.82 15.76
C GLN A 24 -7.84 5.18 14.37
N MET A 25 -7.10 5.67 13.38
CA MET A 25 -7.03 5.09 12.05
C MET A 25 -6.61 3.62 12.08
N PHE A 26 -5.59 3.27 12.87
CA PHE A 26 -5.16 1.87 13.02
C PHE A 26 -6.25 0.97 13.60
N LYS A 27 -7.02 1.45 14.58
CA LYS A 27 -8.15 0.71 15.14
C LYS A 27 -9.24 0.47 14.10
N ASP A 28 -9.61 1.51 13.36
CA ASP A 28 -10.68 1.45 12.38
C ASP A 28 -10.31 0.53 11.20
N VAL A 29 -9.09 0.64 10.70
CA VAL A 29 -8.56 -0.25 9.64
C VAL A 29 -8.48 -1.70 10.14
N SER A 30 -8.07 -1.92 11.39
CA SER A 30 -8.02 -3.28 11.97
C SER A 30 -9.42 -3.91 12.03
N ALA A 31 -10.44 -3.16 12.44
CA ALA A 31 -11.82 -3.66 12.49
C ALA A 31 -12.33 -4.13 11.12
N VAL A 32 -12.04 -3.36 10.06
CA VAL A 32 -12.41 -3.73 8.68
C VAL A 32 -11.66 -4.99 8.23
N ASN A 33 -10.36 -5.09 8.52
CA ASN A 33 -9.57 -6.25 8.17
C ASN A 33 -10.05 -7.52 8.90
N ASP A 34 -10.37 -7.41 10.19
CA ASP A 34 -10.90 -8.49 11.01
C ASP A 34 -12.24 -9.01 10.46
N GLU A 35 -13.13 -8.11 10.04
CA GLU A 35 -14.39 -8.49 9.37
C GLU A 35 -14.13 -9.22 8.05
N MET A 36 -13.26 -8.68 7.19
CA MET A 36 -12.90 -9.31 5.91
C MET A 36 -12.27 -10.69 6.09
N MET A 37 -11.41 -10.86 7.11
CA MET A 37 -10.82 -12.16 7.45
C MET A 37 -11.89 -13.13 7.97
N SER A 38 -12.79 -12.69 8.86
CA SER A 38 -13.85 -13.52 9.42
C SER A 38 -14.83 -14.05 8.39
N THR A 39 -15.08 -13.28 7.33
CA THR A 39 -15.98 -13.64 6.22
C THR A 39 -15.29 -14.41 5.10
N GLY A 40 -13.97 -14.61 5.18
CA GLY A 40 -13.17 -15.26 4.14
C GLY A 40 -13.00 -14.44 2.86
N THR A 41 -13.30 -13.13 2.91
CA THR A 41 -13.16 -12.22 1.77
C THR A 41 -11.73 -11.67 1.65
N TRP A 42 -10.98 -11.68 2.75
CA TRP A 42 -9.59 -11.23 2.77
C TRP A 42 -8.68 -12.14 1.94
N VAL A 43 -7.97 -11.56 0.97
CA VAL A 43 -6.94 -12.25 0.18
C VAL A 43 -5.55 -11.94 0.75
N PHE A 44 -5.17 -10.66 0.78
CA PHE A 44 -3.93 -10.18 1.38
C PHE A 44 -4.04 -8.68 1.67
N GLY A 45 -3.13 -8.16 2.50
CA GLY A 45 -2.94 -6.73 2.71
C GLY A 45 -1.58 -6.45 3.36
N GLY A 46 -1.04 -5.27 3.08
CA GLY A 46 0.25 -4.85 3.62
C GLY A 46 0.48 -3.36 3.39
N GLY A 47 0.99 -2.67 4.42
CA GLY A 47 1.45 -1.30 4.28
C GLY A 47 2.72 -1.24 3.44
N LEU A 48 2.86 -0.18 2.65
CA LEU A 48 4.08 0.10 1.89
C LEU A 48 4.99 1.04 2.70
N HIS A 49 6.28 0.93 2.46
CA HIS A 49 7.24 1.94 2.89
C HIS A 49 7.11 3.21 2.02
N SER A 50 7.81 4.27 2.42
CA SER A 50 7.91 5.50 1.62
C SER A 50 8.40 5.21 0.20
N LYS A 51 7.91 5.98 -0.79
CA LYS A 51 8.21 5.76 -2.20
C LYS A 51 9.72 5.84 -2.52
N GLU A 52 10.48 6.59 -1.73
CA GLU A 52 11.93 6.74 -1.85
C GLU A 52 12.68 5.43 -1.55
N SER A 53 12.02 4.45 -0.93
CA SER A 53 12.58 3.10 -0.74
C SER A 53 12.37 2.16 -1.92
N ALA A 54 11.61 2.58 -2.94
CA ALA A 54 11.32 1.74 -4.09
C ALA A 54 12.51 1.69 -5.07
N THR A 55 12.59 0.59 -5.81
CA THR A 55 13.46 0.46 -6.99
C THR A 55 12.61 -0.02 -8.16
N VAL A 56 12.55 0.75 -9.23
CA VAL A 56 11.85 0.40 -10.46
C VAL A 56 12.79 -0.38 -11.37
N VAL A 57 12.28 -1.47 -11.96
CA VAL A 57 12.99 -2.30 -12.94
C VAL A 57 12.30 -2.15 -14.29
N THR A 58 13.03 -1.68 -15.30
CA THR A 58 12.51 -1.46 -16.65
C THR A 58 13.31 -2.28 -17.66
N ALA A 59 12.60 -3.02 -18.51
CA ALA A 59 13.21 -3.68 -19.68
C ALA A 59 13.37 -2.67 -20.82
N THR A 60 14.56 -2.62 -21.42
CA THR A 60 14.80 -1.83 -22.64
C THR A 60 14.26 -2.57 -23.86
N PRO A 61 14.04 -1.86 -24.98
CA PRO A 61 13.63 -2.51 -26.24
C PRO A 61 14.59 -3.60 -26.72
N ASP A 62 15.87 -3.49 -26.35
CA ASP A 62 16.95 -4.39 -26.76
C ASP A 62 17.07 -5.63 -25.83
N GLY A 63 16.25 -5.69 -24.77
CA GLY A 63 16.21 -6.79 -23.81
C GLY A 63 17.11 -6.61 -22.59
N ASP A 64 17.82 -5.48 -22.48
CA ASP A 64 18.56 -5.14 -21.27
C ASP A 64 17.62 -4.75 -20.13
N VAL A 65 18.10 -4.86 -18.89
CA VAL A 65 17.35 -4.46 -17.69
C VAL A 65 18.05 -3.28 -17.03
N VAL A 66 17.30 -2.22 -16.77
CA VAL A 66 17.76 -1.03 -16.06
C VAL A 66 16.97 -0.87 -14.77
N THR A 67 17.65 -0.43 -13.72
CA THR A 67 17.03 -0.12 -12.42
C THR A 67 17.14 1.37 -12.11
N THR A 68 16.11 1.96 -11.52
CA THR A 68 16.10 3.35 -11.01
C THR A 68 15.57 3.40 -9.59
N ASP A 69 16.12 4.28 -8.76
CA ASP A 69 15.63 4.52 -7.40
C ASP A 69 14.39 5.41 -7.43
N GLY A 70 13.42 5.11 -6.56
CA GLY A 70 12.11 5.76 -6.52
C GLY A 70 11.15 5.31 -7.64
N PRO A 71 9.87 5.71 -7.56
CA PRO A 71 8.89 5.54 -8.64
C PRO A 71 9.09 6.54 -9.80
#